data_AF-A0A7I4D4Y9-F1
#
_entry.id   AF-A0A7I4D4Y9-F1
#
_cell.length_a   1.000
_cell.length_b   1.000
_cell.length_c   1.000
_cell.angle_alpha   90.00
_cell.angle_beta   90.00
_cell.angle_gamma   90.00
#
_symmetry.space_group_name_H-M   'P 1'
#
loop_
_entity.id
_entity.type
_entity.pdbx_description
1 polymer ?
#
loop_
_entity_poly.entity_id
_entity_poly.type
_entity_poly.pdbx_seq_one_letter_code
_entity_poly.pdbx_strand_id
1 'polypeptide(L)'
;MAVAAAGELLDLLSREVRELSLGCTPEVVRIDGPPDPVQFLRDFVMPNRPCIITNAIAHWPALRLWSNSYLQSQLAHRSVSCHFTPDGRADALVQAPQSADVGSKSSHSDGGDLEGEGPANEIVFASSLVEVLPFPTALECVLSSSCEDRSVAYLQQQNNCFPLEFSALSEDVDSDIAWASEALGCKPEAVNLWIGTQESVTSFHKDHYENLYAVVSGEKHFTLLPPTDVHRMYVKKYPAAHYERTLLYFCRTVGAWCLNAIVQPPGCRGPV
;
A
#
# COMPACT_ATOMS: atom_id res chain seq x y z
N MET A 1 -27.43 -22.74 -14.86
CA MET A 1 -27.38 -22.51 -16.32
C MET A 1 -26.91 -21.08 -16.64
N ALA A 2 -27.65 -20.02 -16.30
CA ALA A 2 -27.27 -18.64 -16.66
C ALA A 2 -25.97 -18.10 -16.00
N VAL A 3 -25.69 -18.45 -14.73
CA VAL A 3 -24.47 -17.98 -14.02
C VAL A 3 -23.20 -18.65 -14.56
N ALA A 4 -23.27 -19.92 -14.97
CA ALA A 4 -22.14 -20.62 -15.59
C ALA A 4 -21.77 -19.97 -16.94
N ALA A 5 -22.78 -19.59 -17.74
CA ALA A 5 -22.57 -18.88 -19.00
C ALA A 5 -21.95 -17.48 -18.80
N ALA A 6 -22.28 -16.77 -17.72
CA ALA A 6 -21.68 -15.47 -17.42
C ALA A 6 -20.18 -15.57 -17.04
N GLY A 7 -19.81 -16.60 -16.27
CA GLY A 7 -18.40 -16.86 -15.95
C GLY A 7 -17.56 -17.16 -17.20
N GLU A 8 -18.09 -18.00 -18.09
CA GLU A 8 -17.44 -18.33 -19.37
C GLU A 8 -17.24 -17.10 -20.26
N LEU A 9 -18.22 -16.18 -20.31
CA LEU A 9 -18.10 -14.93 -21.07
C LEU A 9 -17.04 -13.99 -20.48
N LEU A 10 -16.94 -13.88 -19.15
CA LEU A 10 -15.90 -13.07 -18.50
C LEU A 10 -14.50 -13.65 -18.71
N ASP A 11 -14.38 -14.98 -18.71
CA ASP A 11 -13.12 -15.65 -19.01
C ASP A 11 -12.74 -15.51 -20.50
N LEU A 12 -13.72 -15.52 -21.41
CA LEU A 12 -13.50 -15.20 -22.82
C LEU A 12 -13.04 -13.75 -22.98
N LEU A 13 -13.72 -12.78 -22.36
CA LEU A 13 -13.35 -11.37 -22.40
C LEU A 13 -11.92 -11.15 -21.88
N SER A 14 -11.59 -11.74 -20.72
CA SER A 14 -10.24 -11.68 -20.14
C SER A 14 -9.18 -12.20 -21.12
N ARG A 15 -9.45 -13.30 -21.82
CA ARG A 15 -8.56 -13.84 -22.85
C ARG A 15 -8.45 -12.93 -24.06
N GLU A 16 -9.57 -12.47 -24.63
CA GLU A 16 -9.57 -11.63 -25.84
C GLU A 16 -8.84 -10.30 -25.62
N VAL A 17 -9.03 -9.65 -24.46
CA VAL A 17 -8.30 -8.41 -24.13
C VAL A 17 -6.79 -8.65 -24.03
N ARG A 18 -6.37 -9.80 -23.49
CA ARG A 18 -4.95 -10.18 -23.45
C ARG A 18 -4.41 -10.44 -24.84
N GLU A 19 -5.14 -11.16 -25.67
CA GLU A 19 -4.74 -11.51 -27.05
C GLU A 19 -4.66 -10.29 -27.97
N LEU A 20 -5.61 -9.34 -27.87
CA LEU A 20 -5.74 -8.21 -28.79
C LEU A 20 -5.00 -6.94 -28.34
N SER A 21 -4.94 -6.67 -27.03
CA SER A 21 -4.50 -5.36 -26.53
C SER A 21 -3.25 -5.43 -25.65
N LEU A 22 -3.23 -6.32 -24.66
CA LEU A 22 -2.16 -6.31 -23.64
C LEU A 22 -0.94 -7.14 -24.06
N GLY A 23 -1.16 -8.13 -24.92
CA GLY A 23 -0.19 -9.15 -25.31
C GLY A 23 -0.39 -10.45 -24.54
N CYS A 24 -0.06 -11.58 -25.19
CA CYS A 24 -0.10 -12.90 -24.57
C CYS A 24 1.14 -13.23 -23.73
N THR A 25 2.17 -12.39 -23.80
CA THR A 25 3.40 -12.54 -23.00
C THR A 25 3.23 -11.88 -21.64
N PRO A 26 3.80 -12.45 -20.56
CA PRO A 26 3.75 -11.84 -19.24
C PRO A 26 4.64 -10.58 -19.11
N GLU A 27 5.42 -10.23 -20.15
CA GLU A 27 6.35 -9.11 -20.11
C GLU A 27 5.67 -7.76 -20.32
N VAL A 28 5.98 -6.81 -19.44
CA VAL A 28 5.60 -5.40 -19.59
C VAL A 28 6.53 -4.72 -20.58
N VAL A 29 5.97 -3.97 -21.53
CA VAL A 29 6.75 -3.28 -22.57
C VAL A 29 7.72 -2.30 -21.95
N ARG A 30 8.96 -2.31 -22.47
CA ARG A 30 10.03 -1.38 -22.11
C ARG A 30 10.32 -0.42 -23.26
N ILE A 31 10.32 0.87 -22.97
CA ILE A 31 10.76 1.93 -23.89
C ILE A 31 11.95 2.67 -23.30
N ASP A 32 12.83 3.15 -24.18
CA ASP A 32 14.03 3.89 -23.77
C ASP A 32 13.83 5.41 -23.89
N GLY A 33 13.88 6.07 -22.74
CA GLY A 33 13.70 7.52 -22.61
C GLY A 33 12.23 7.97 -22.57
N PRO A 34 12.00 9.24 -22.22
CA PRO A 34 10.68 9.86 -22.27
C PRO A 34 9.99 9.72 -23.64
N PRO A 35 8.74 9.23 -23.70
CA PRO A 35 7.96 9.21 -24.94
C PRO A 35 7.48 10.62 -25.32
N ASP A 36 7.15 10.82 -26.60
CA ASP A 36 6.35 11.95 -27.03
C ASP A 36 4.95 11.90 -26.35
N PRO A 37 4.36 13.03 -25.91
CA PRO A 37 3.06 13.05 -25.23
C PRO A 37 1.92 12.36 -26.00
N VAL A 38 1.84 12.55 -27.32
CA VAL A 38 0.80 11.92 -28.15
C VAL A 38 1.06 10.42 -28.27
N GLN A 39 2.34 10.04 -28.38
CA GLN A 39 2.73 8.63 -28.34
C GLN A 39 2.34 7.97 -27.02
N PHE A 40 2.61 8.63 -25.88
CA PHE A 40 2.27 8.11 -24.56
C PHE A 40 0.76 7.87 -24.41
N LEU A 41 -0.05 8.84 -24.83
CA LEU A 41 -1.50 8.71 -24.84
C LEU A 41 -1.97 7.52 -25.68
N ARG A 42 -1.52 7.46 -26.93
CA ARG A 42 -1.99 6.49 -27.92
C ARG A 42 -1.58 5.07 -27.56
N ASP A 43 -0.34 4.88 -27.13
CA ASP A 43 0.27 3.55 -27.02
C ASP A 43 0.08 2.93 -25.62
N PHE A 44 -0.16 3.74 -24.58
CA PHE A 44 -0.22 3.28 -23.19
C PHE A 44 -1.48 3.71 -22.44
N VAL A 45 -1.76 5.02 -22.34
CA VAL A 45 -2.89 5.52 -21.53
C VAL A 45 -4.22 5.05 -22.09
N MET A 46 -4.49 5.31 -23.37
CA MET A 46 -5.78 4.98 -24.00
C MET A 46 -6.10 3.49 -24.08
N PRO A 47 -5.14 2.60 -24.40
CA PRO A 47 -5.37 1.16 -24.33
C PRO A 47 -5.30 0.59 -22.90
N ASN A 48 -5.10 1.42 -21.87
CA ASN A 48 -4.92 1.03 -20.46
C ASN A 48 -3.81 -0.03 -20.28
N ARG A 49 -2.64 0.24 -20.89
CA ARG A 49 -1.51 -0.69 -20.94
C ARG A 49 -0.33 -0.19 -20.09
N PRO A 50 0.20 -1.01 -19.16
CA PRO A 50 1.38 -0.63 -18.41
C PRO A 50 2.64 -0.63 -19.29
N CYS A 51 3.61 0.19 -18.94
CA CYS A 51 4.95 0.17 -19.53
C CYS A 51 6.03 0.51 -18.49
N ILE A 52 7.27 0.18 -18.83
CA ILE A 52 8.47 0.61 -18.12
C ILE A 52 9.21 1.57 -19.03
N ILE A 53 9.55 2.75 -18.50
CA ILE A 53 10.24 3.81 -19.24
C ILE A 53 11.63 3.97 -18.63
N THR A 54 12.67 3.47 -19.31
CA THR A 54 14.05 3.62 -18.83
C THR A 54 14.55 5.03 -19.11
N ASN A 55 15.54 5.50 -18.35
CA ASN A 55 16.17 6.81 -18.52
C ASN A 55 15.24 8.05 -18.39
N ALA A 56 13.97 7.87 -18.00
CA ALA A 56 13.00 8.97 -17.85
C ALA A 56 13.32 9.95 -16.72
N ILE A 57 14.07 9.50 -15.71
CA ILE A 57 14.46 10.29 -14.53
C ILE A 57 15.98 10.44 -14.44
N ALA A 58 16.73 10.17 -15.52
CA ALA A 58 18.19 10.18 -15.51
C ALA A 58 18.80 11.54 -15.14
N HIS A 59 18.05 12.62 -15.30
CA HIS A 59 18.42 13.98 -14.94
C HIS A 59 18.21 14.29 -13.45
N TRP A 60 17.45 13.49 -12.70
CA TRP A 60 17.18 13.74 -11.28
C TRP A 60 18.45 13.62 -10.43
N PRO A 61 18.85 14.67 -9.68
CA PRO A 61 19.93 14.57 -8.70
C PRO A 61 19.73 13.43 -7.68
N ALA A 62 18.48 13.10 -7.36
CA ALA A 62 18.10 12.03 -6.43
C ALA A 62 18.82 10.69 -6.70
N LEU A 63 18.99 10.31 -7.98
CA LEU A 63 19.66 9.06 -8.37
C LEU A 63 21.11 8.94 -7.87
N ARG A 64 21.76 10.07 -7.57
CA ARG A 64 23.14 10.13 -7.05
C ARG A 64 23.19 10.52 -5.58
N LEU A 65 22.22 11.32 -5.13
CA LEU A 65 22.25 11.93 -3.80
C LEU A 65 21.57 11.09 -2.72
N TRP A 66 20.47 10.38 -3.04
CA TRP A 66 19.60 9.76 -2.03
C TRP A 66 20.19 8.47 -1.42
N SER A 67 21.24 8.63 -0.63
CA SER A 67 21.73 7.64 0.32
C SER A 67 21.06 7.81 1.69
N ASN A 68 21.10 6.78 2.54
CA ASN A 68 20.55 6.87 3.90
C ASN A 68 21.14 8.06 4.69
N SER A 69 22.45 8.31 4.58
CA SER A 69 23.11 9.41 5.28
C SER A 69 22.71 10.79 4.72
N TYR A 70 22.55 10.91 3.41
CA TYR A 70 22.06 12.14 2.79
C TYR A 70 20.63 12.45 3.23
N LEU A 71 19.74 11.46 3.17
CA LEU A 71 18.34 11.62 3.58
C LEU A 71 18.24 11.99 5.06
N GLN A 72 19.01 11.32 5.94
CA GLN A 72 19.06 11.66 7.36
C GLN A 72 19.53 13.10 7.59
N SER A 73 20.52 13.57 6.82
CA SER A 73 21.02 14.95 6.93
C SER A 73 19.99 15.97 6.44
N GLN A 74 19.41 15.79 5.26
CA GLN A 74 18.48 16.76 4.66
C GLN A 74 17.15 16.83 5.42
N LEU A 75 16.70 15.71 5.98
CA LEU A 75 15.43 15.59 6.69
C LEU A 75 15.58 15.54 8.21
N ALA A 76 16.76 15.87 8.75
CA ALA A 76 17.08 15.75 10.19
C ALA A 76 16.05 16.40 11.13
N HIS A 77 15.43 17.50 10.68
CA HIS A 77 14.45 18.28 11.45
C HIS A 77 13.01 18.11 10.96
N ARG A 78 12.76 17.17 10.04
CA ARG A 78 11.41 16.86 9.54
C ARG A 78 10.81 15.74 10.36
N SER A 79 9.51 15.84 10.59
CA SER A 79 8.70 14.73 11.10
C SER A 79 7.88 14.16 9.96
N VAL A 80 7.80 12.83 9.90
CA VAL A 80 7.18 12.08 8.80
C VAL A 80 6.22 11.04 9.35
N SER A 81 5.22 10.68 8.56
CA SER A 81 4.22 9.68 8.91
C SER A 81 4.79 8.27 8.66
N CYS A 82 5.05 7.55 9.75
CA CYS A 82 5.60 6.19 9.72
C CYS A 82 4.50 5.17 10.01
N HIS A 83 4.30 4.22 9.11
CA HIS A 83 3.29 3.18 9.24
C HIS A 83 3.91 1.93 9.84
N PHE A 84 3.25 1.34 10.82
CA PHE A 84 3.67 0.12 11.49
C PHE A 84 2.64 -0.99 11.32
N THR A 85 3.14 -2.19 11.02
CA THR A 85 2.36 -3.43 10.92
C THR A 85 3.16 -4.59 11.50
N PRO A 86 2.50 -5.67 11.96
CA PRO A 86 3.22 -6.84 12.45
C PRO A 86 3.97 -7.60 11.37
N ASP A 87 3.42 -7.71 10.17
CA ASP A 87 3.90 -8.61 9.11
C ASP A 87 4.17 -7.87 7.79
N GLY A 88 4.22 -6.54 7.85
CA GLY A 88 4.49 -5.69 6.69
C GLY A 88 3.32 -5.44 5.76
N ARG A 89 2.13 -5.97 6.07
CA ARG A 89 0.94 -5.86 5.22
C ARG A 89 -0.02 -4.83 5.80
N ALA A 90 0.10 -3.59 5.34
CA ALA A 90 -0.91 -2.57 5.59
C ALA A 90 -2.12 -2.77 4.67
N ASP A 91 -3.28 -2.32 5.13
CA ASP A 91 -4.53 -2.29 4.36
C ASP A 91 -4.86 -3.68 3.79
N ALA A 92 -4.82 -4.67 4.68
CA ALA A 92 -4.85 -6.09 4.36
C ALA A 92 -5.95 -6.82 5.13
N LEU A 93 -6.39 -7.97 4.60
CA LEU A 93 -7.28 -8.86 5.32
C LEU A 93 -6.50 -9.65 6.37
N VAL A 94 -6.93 -9.54 7.63
CA VAL A 94 -6.31 -10.23 8.77
C VAL A 94 -7.37 -10.92 9.62
N GLN A 95 -6.98 -11.98 10.32
CA GLN A 95 -7.84 -12.59 11.33
C GLN A 95 -7.86 -11.70 12.57
N ALA A 96 -9.05 -11.36 13.05
CA ALA A 96 -9.19 -10.65 14.32
C ALA A 96 -8.62 -11.51 15.46
N PRO A 97 -7.86 -10.94 16.42
CA PRO A 97 -7.44 -11.66 17.61
C PRO A 97 -8.67 -12.18 18.33
N GLN A 98 -8.60 -13.44 18.76
CA GLN A 98 -9.54 -13.92 19.76
C GLN A 98 -9.39 -13.01 20.98
N SER A 99 -10.49 -12.45 21.47
CA SER A 99 -10.52 -11.76 22.75
C SER A 99 -9.87 -12.69 23.77
N ALA A 100 -8.64 -12.36 24.18
CA ALA A 100 -7.92 -13.14 25.16
C ALA A 100 -8.82 -13.21 26.39
N ASP A 101 -9.09 -14.43 26.82
CA ASP A 101 -9.83 -14.81 28.02
C ASP A 101 -9.38 -13.90 29.19
N VAL A 102 -10.13 -12.81 29.42
CA VAL A 102 -9.92 -11.95 30.58
C VAL A 102 -10.37 -12.80 31.75
N GLY A 103 -9.40 -13.45 32.38
CA GLY A 103 -9.63 -14.51 33.34
C GLY A 103 -10.73 -14.19 34.33
N SER A 104 -11.88 -14.84 34.16
CA SER A 104 -12.85 -15.00 35.23
C SER A 104 -12.54 -16.30 35.96
N LYS A 105 -11.52 -16.25 36.84
CA LYS A 105 -11.55 -17.13 38.00
C LYS A 105 -12.51 -16.49 39.01
N SER A 106 -13.80 -16.82 38.90
CA SER A 106 -14.66 -16.85 40.08
C SER A 106 -15.57 -18.06 39.99
N SER A 107 -15.34 -18.96 40.93
CA SER A 107 -16.17 -20.09 41.27
C SER A 107 -17.60 -19.68 41.64
N HIS A 108 -18.56 -20.49 41.16
CA HIS A 108 -19.91 -20.79 41.69
C HIS A 108 -21.17 -20.17 41.03
N SER A 109 -22.09 -21.12 40.79
CA SER A 109 -23.55 -21.10 40.65
C SER A 109 -24.23 -20.52 39.39
N ASP A 110 -24.70 -21.47 38.58
CA ASP A 110 -26.13 -21.74 38.25
C ASP A 110 -26.90 -20.74 37.37
N GLY A 111 -27.30 -21.23 36.19
CA GLY A 111 -28.52 -20.86 35.46
C GLY A 111 -28.54 -19.54 34.70
N GLY A 112 -28.49 -19.61 33.36
CA GLY A 112 -28.91 -18.50 32.50
C GLY A 112 -28.34 -18.58 31.09
N ASP A 113 -29.08 -19.20 30.17
CA ASP A 113 -28.85 -19.14 28.73
C ASP A 113 -28.82 -17.67 28.25
N LEU A 114 -27.70 -17.26 27.64
CA LEU A 114 -27.55 -16.28 26.55
C LEU A 114 -26.06 -15.87 26.41
N GLU A 115 -25.18 -16.84 26.13
CA GLU A 115 -23.84 -16.53 25.60
C GLU A 115 -23.91 -16.64 24.08
N GLY A 116 -24.07 -15.50 23.43
CA GLY A 116 -23.73 -15.39 22.01
C GLY A 116 -22.22 -15.49 21.88
N GLU A 117 -21.70 -16.70 21.64
CA GLU A 117 -20.38 -16.89 21.07
C GLU A 117 -20.31 -16.07 19.77
N GLY A 118 -19.73 -14.88 19.83
CA GLY A 118 -19.37 -14.13 18.63
C GLY A 118 -18.45 -15.00 17.78
N PRO A 119 -18.58 -15.00 16.45
CA PRO A 119 -17.89 -15.98 15.62
C PRO A 119 -16.38 -15.83 15.77
N ALA A 120 -15.76 -16.80 16.45
CA ALA A 120 -14.33 -17.01 16.41
C ALA A 120 -13.92 -17.16 14.93
N ASN A 121 -13.00 -16.31 14.45
CA ASN A 121 -12.53 -16.17 13.06
C ASN A 121 -13.20 -15.08 12.20
N GLU A 122 -13.60 -13.95 12.78
CA GLU A 122 -13.93 -12.78 11.95
C GLU A 122 -12.69 -12.25 11.21
N ILE A 123 -12.79 -12.12 9.89
CA ILE A 123 -11.77 -11.50 9.05
C ILE A 123 -12.09 -10.01 8.95
N VAL A 124 -11.11 -9.17 9.22
CA VAL A 124 -11.23 -7.71 9.15
C VAL A 124 -10.24 -7.14 8.14
N PHE A 125 -10.56 -5.96 7.61
CA PHE A 125 -9.64 -5.16 6.81
C PHE A 125 -8.86 -4.24 7.76
N ALA A 126 -7.59 -4.56 8.01
CA ALA A 126 -6.75 -3.85 8.97
C ALA A 126 -5.84 -2.84 8.27
N SER A 127 -5.96 -1.58 8.69
CA SER A 127 -5.03 -0.50 8.37
C SER A 127 -3.87 -0.46 9.36
N SER A 128 -2.73 0.09 8.94
CA SER A 128 -1.53 0.23 9.78
C SER A 128 -1.73 1.17 10.97
N LEU A 129 -0.92 1.01 12.01
CA LEU A 129 -0.71 2.07 13.00
C LEU A 129 0.12 3.19 12.34
N VAL A 130 -0.30 4.45 12.47
CA VAL A 130 0.46 5.59 11.94
C VAL A 130 0.98 6.44 13.08
N GLU A 131 2.28 6.72 13.09
CA GLU A 131 2.92 7.63 14.04
C GLU A 131 3.76 8.66 13.31
N VAL A 132 3.70 9.90 13.78
CA VAL A 132 4.55 10.99 13.27
C VAL A 132 5.85 11.00 14.04
N LEU A 133 6.96 10.69 13.37
CA LEU A 133 8.28 10.53 13.98
C LEU A 133 9.31 11.46 13.32
N PRO A 134 10.35 11.92 14.04
CA PRO A 134 11.51 12.53 13.39
C PRO A 134 12.09 11.59 12.33
N PHE A 135 12.40 12.12 11.14
CA PHE A 135 12.84 11.29 10.00
C PHE A 135 14.01 10.35 10.33
N PRO A 136 15.07 10.76 11.05
CA PRO A 136 16.15 9.83 11.41
C PRO A 136 15.66 8.61 12.19
N THR A 137 14.72 8.81 13.12
CA THR A 137 14.10 7.72 13.89
C THR A 137 13.19 6.86 13.01
N ALA A 138 12.39 7.48 12.14
CA ALA A 138 11.51 6.76 11.24
C ALA A 138 12.30 5.86 10.27
N LEU A 139 13.41 6.38 9.72
CA LEU A 139 14.31 5.62 8.85
C LEU A 139 14.98 4.47 9.61
N GLU A 140 15.43 4.68 10.85
CA GLU A 140 15.96 3.61 11.69
C GLU A 140 14.94 2.49 11.88
N CYS A 141 13.68 2.83 12.20
CA CYS A 141 12.60 1.84 12.29
C CYS A 141 12.39 1.05 10.98
N VAL A 142 12.43 1.73 9.82
CA VAL A 142 12.33 1.06 8.52
C VAL A 142 13.48 0.09 8.32
N LEU A 143 14.71 0.52 8.55
CA LEU A 143 15.91 -0.29 8.36
C LEU A 143 16.01 -1.45 9.35
N SER A 144 15.41 -1.34 10.54
CA SER A 144 15.33 -2.41 11.54
C SER A 144 14.09 -3.30 11.39
N SER A 145 13.33 -3.18 10.30
CA SER A 145 12.07 -3.92 10.13
C SER A 145 12.30 -5.43 10.08
N SER A 146 11.45 -6.16 10.80
CA SER A 146 11.53 -7.61 10.95
C SER A 146 10.13 -8.20 11.14
N CYS A 147 9.74 -9.12 10.26
CA CYS A 147 8.53 -9.90 10.42
C CYS A 147 8.61 -10.85 11.63
N GLU A 148 9.81 -11.34 11.97
CA GLU A 148 10.03 -12.21 13.13
C GLU A 148 9.74 -11.48 14.45
N ASP A 149 10.19 -10.22 14.54
CA ASP A 149 9.95 -9.34 15.70
C ASP A 149 8.57 -8.68 15.67
N ARG A 150 7.76 -9.03 14.67
CA ARG A 150 6.42 -8.47 14.43
C ARG A 150 6.42 -6.95 14.38
N SER A 151 7.42 -6.36 13.74
CA SER A 151 7.59 -4.91 13.68
C SER A 151 8.16 -4.52 12.33
N VAL A 152 7.26 -4.22 11.40
CA VAL A 152 7.60 -3.72 10.07
C VAL A 152 7.14 -2.28 9.96
N ALA A 153 8.09 -1.39 9.72
CA ALA A 153 7.87 0.03 9.46
C ALA A 153 7.95 0.32 7.96
N TYR A 154 7.09 1.23 7.49
CA TYR A 154 7.05 1.65 6.10
C TYR A 154 6.65 3.13 6.02
N LEU A 155 7.48 3.96 5.37
CA LEU A 155 7.08 5.32 4.99
C LEU A 155 6.26 5.21 3.71
N GLN A 156 4.94 5.14 3.85
CA GLN A 156 4.01 4.91 2.74
C GLN A 156 2.83 5.86 2.71
N GLN A 157 2.89 6.93 3.52
CA GLN A 157 1.85 7.92 3.58
C GLN A 157 1.55 8.43 2.17
N GLN A 158 0.31 8.28 1.75
CA GLN A 158 -0.18 8.83 0.49
C GLN A 158 -0.71 10.25 0.74
N ASN A 159 -1.50 10.78 -0.20
CA ASN A 159 -2.13 12.10 -0.11
C ASN A 159 -1.16 13.26 -0.21
N ASN A 160 -0.30 13.22 -1.25
CA ASN A 160 0.63 14.28 -1.59
C ASN A 160 1.68 14.52 -0.49
N CYS A 161 2.21 13.42 0.07
CA CYS A 161 3.11 13.50 1.22
C CYS A 161 4.47 14.12 0.87
N PHE A 162 4.94 14.04 -0.38
CA PHE A 162 6.26 14.53 -0.77
C PHE A 162 6.43 16.04 -0.48
N PRO A 163 5.59 16.95 -1.01
CA PRO A 163 5.72 18.37 -0.70
C PRO A 163 5.44 18.71 0.77
N LEU A 164 4.65 17.89 1.48
CA LEU A 164 4.26 18.16 2.88
C LEU A 164 5.33 17.74 3.88
N GLU A 165 5.88 16.54 3.74
CA GLU A 165 6.79 15.91 4.69
C GLU A 165 8.26 15.95 4.22
N PHE A 166 8.48 15.98 2.90
CA PHE A 166 9.80 15.78 2.27
C PHE A 166 10.26 16.97 1.41
N SER A 167 9.68 18.16 1.58
CA SER A 167 10.01 19.36 0.76
C SER A 167 11.47 19.79 0.78
N ALA A 168 12.28 19.36 1.76
CA ALA A 168 13.73 19.60 1.74
C ALA A 168 14.44 18.89 0.58
N LEU A 169 13.80 17.88 -0.04
CA LEU A 169 14.32 17.13 -1.19
C LEU A 169 13.78 17.63 -2.52
N SER A 170 12.98 18.72 -2.56
CA SER A 170 12.30 19.17 -3.78
C SER A 170 13.25 19.60 -4.89
N GLU A 171 14.49 19.97 -4.59
CA GLU A 171 15.50 20.31 -5.61
C GLU A 171 16.11 19.06 -6.28
N ASP A 172 15.87 17.86 -5.73
CA ASP A 172 16.46 16.61 -6.20
C ASP A 172 15.61 15.88 -7.24
N VAL A 173 14.35 16.30 -7.43
CA VAL A 173 13.35 15.67 -8.31
C VAL A 173 12.46 16.72 -8.95
N ASP A 174 11.82 16.37 -10.07
CA ASP A 174 10.81 17.24 -10.67
C ASP A 174 9.50 17.22 -9.86
N SER A 175 8.78 18.34 -9.87
CA SER A 175 7.43 18.43 -9.28
C SER A 175 6.37 17.66 -10.09
N ASP A 176 6.65 17.39 -11.36
CA ASP A 176 5.81 16.62 -12.28
C ASP A 176 6.63 16.06 -13.44
N ILE A 177 6.04 15.08 -14.15
CA ILE A 177 6.64 14.49 -15.33
C ILE A 177 6.08 15.21 -16.57
N ALA A 178 6.85 16.17 -17.11
CA ALA A 178 6.35 17.15 -18.08
C ALA A 178 5.62 16.54 -19.29
N TRP A 179 6.19 15.51 -19.92
CA TRP A 179 5.58 14.84 -21.08
C TRP A 179 4.28 14.11 -20.73
N ALA A 180 4.16 13.61 -19.50
CA ALA A 180 2.93 12.95 -19.04
C ALA A 180 1.86 13.98 -18.69
N SER A 181 2.24 15.10 -18.07
CA SER A 181 1.31 16.20 -17.78
C SER A 181 0.79 16.87 -19.04
N GLU A 182 1.61 17.00 -20.07
CA GLU A 182 1.18 17.46 -21.40
C GLU A 182 0.20 16.48 -22.03
N ALA A 183 0.52 15.18 -22.00
CA ALA A 183 -0.34 14.11 -22.50
C ALA A 183 -1.72 14.09 -21.81
N LEU A 184 -1.74 14.06 -20.48
CA LEU A 184 -2.97 13.96 -19.69
C LEU A 184 -3.75 15.29 -19.60
N GLY A 185 -3.11 16.41 -19.98
CA GLY A 185 -3.71 17.74 -19.89
C GLY A 185 -3.87 18.26 -18.46
N CYS A 186 -3.17 17.66 -17.48
CA CYS A 186 -3.23 18.06 -16.07
C CYS A 186 -1.90 17.82 -15.34
N LYS A 187 -1.72 18.51 -14.21
CA LYS A 187 -0.62 18.26 -13.26
C LYS A 187 -1.00 17.11 -12.31
N PRO A 188 -0.03 16.42 -11.70
CA PRO A 188 -0.34 15.37 -10.72
C PRO A 188 -1.14 15.95 -9.54
N GLU A 189 -2.17 15.23 -9.12
CA GLU A 189 -2.94 15.58 -7.91
C GLU A 189 -2.11 15.35 -6.63
N ALA A 190 -1.22 14.35 -6.66
CA ALA A 190 -0.36 14.00 -5.56
C ALA A 190 1.03 13.54 -6.04
N VAL A 191 2.06 13.94 -5.30
CA VAL A 191 3.41 13.37 -5.37
C VAL A 191 3.72 12.77 -4.00
N ASN A 192 4.10 11.49 -3.98
CA ASN A 192 4.38 10.76 -2.74
C ASN A 192 5.80 10.18 -2.75
N LEU A 193 6.34 9.95 -1.56
CA LEU A 193 7.60 9.22 -1.36
C LEU A 193 7.33 7.92 -0.64
N TRP A 194 7.97 6.84 -1.10
CA TRP A 194 7.92 5.54 -0.44
C TRP A 194 9.32 5.11 -0.01
N ILE A 195 9.49 4.76 1.27
CA ILE A 195 10.72 4.18 1.80
C ILE A 195 10.36 3.00 2.69
N GLY A 196 10.68 1.80 2.23
CA GLY A 196 10.40 0.53 2.90
C GLY A 196 11.49 -0.50 2.63
N THR A 197 11.27 -1.72 3.11
CA THR A 197 12.17 -2.86 2.88
C THR A 197 11.43 -3.97 2.10
N GLN A 198 12.09 -5.10 1.88
CA GLN A 198 11.45 -6.29 1.33
C GLN A 198 10.27 -6.81 2.17
N GLU A 199 10.22 -6.47 3.46
CA GLU A 199 9.14 -6.84 4.36
C GLU A 199 7.89 -5.97 4.12
N SER A 200 8.04 -4.78 3.53
CA SER A 200 6.93 -3.85 3.28
C SER A 200 6.12 -4.27 2.05
N VAL A 201 4.96 -4.87 2.27
CA VAL A 201 4.10 -5.42 1.20
C VAL A 201 2.79 -4.64 1.11
N THR A 202 2.50 -4.09 -0.07
CA THR A 202 1.19 -3.50 -0.38
C THR A 202 0.26 -4.59 -0.91
N SER A 203 -0.90 -4.75 -0.28
CA SER A 203 -1.92 -5.72 -0.69
C SER A 203 -2.47 -5.43 -2.08
N PHE A 204 -3.07 -6.43 -2.73
CA PHE A 204 -3.65 -6.27 -4.06
C PHE A 204 -4.83 -5.28 -4.03
N HIS A 205 -4.80 -4.26 -4.87
CA HIS A 205 -5.81 -3.20 -4.95
C HIS A 205 -5.85 -2.59 -6.36
N LYS A 206 -6.74 -1.62 -6.55
CA LYS A 206 -6.74 -0.72 -7.72
C LYS A 206 -6.92 0.72 -7.24
N ASP A 207 -6.39 1.65 -8.02
CA ASP A 207 -6.59 3.08 -7.83
C ASP A 207 -7.47 3.66 -8.94
N HIS A 208 -7.90 4.91 -8.74
CA HIS A 208 -8.60 5.69 -9.76
C HIS A 208 -7.65 6.69 -10.46
N TYR A 209 -6.33 6.48 -10.35
CA TYR A 209 -5.28 7.38 -10.85
C TYR A 209 -4.43 6.72 -11.95
N GLU A 210 -3.94 7.55 -12.86
CA GLU A 210 -2.84 7.20 -13.75
C GLU A 210 -1.51 7.34 -12.96
N ASN A 211 -0.99 6.20 -12.48
CA ASN A 211 0.20 6.19 -11.62
C ASN A 211 1.50 6.14 -12.44
N LEU A 212 2.40 7.10 -12.21
CA LEU A 212 3.80 7.04 -12.65
C LEU A 212 4.70 6.71 -11.45
N TYR A 213 5.25 5.50 -11.42
CA TYR A 213 6.07 5.02 -10.31
C TYR A 213 7.56 5.07 -10.66
N ALA A 214 8.30 5.95 -9.99
CA ALA A 214 9.74 6.15 -10.19
C ALA A 214 10.55 5.49 -9.07
N VAL A 215 11.39 4.51 -9.40
CA VAL A 215 12.30 3.87 -8.44
C VAL A 215 13.64 4.59 -8.49
N VAL A 216 14.01 5.26 -7.39
CA VAL A 216 15.29 5.99 -7.26
C VAL A 216 16.41 5.08 -6.76
N SER A 217 16.11 4.17 -5.84
CA SER A 217 17.05 3.21 -5.26
C SER A 217 16.36 1.89 -4.94
N GLY A 218 17.05 0.77 -5.15
CA GLY A 218 16.51 -0.57 -4.98
C GLY A 218 15.60 -1.01 -6.12
N GLU A 219 14.64 -1.88 -5.81
CA GLU A 219 13.72 -2.49 -6.77
C GLU A 219 12.30 -2.54 -6.20
N LYS A 220 11.29 -2.48 -7.07
CA LYS A 220 9.87 -2.68 -6.70
C LYS A 220 9.27 -3.74 -7.60
N HIS A 221 8.72 -4.78 -6.99
CA HIS A 221 8.04 -5.86 -7.71
C HIS A 221 6.54 -5.60 -7.75
N PHE A 222 5.98 -5.55 -8.96
CA PHE A 222 4.55 -5.39 -9.18
C PHE A 222 3.95 -6.67 -9.75
N THR A 223 2.85 -7.12 -9.15
CA THR A 223 1.95 -8.12 -9.75
C THR A 223 0.74 -7.37 -10.30
N LEU A 224 0.55 -7.37 -11.61
CA LEU A 224 -0.52 -6.63 -12.28
C LEU A 224 -1.57 -7.59 -12.86
N LEU A 225 -2.83 -7.25 -12.68
CA LEU A 225 -3.96 -7.85 -13.39
C LEU A 225 -4.74 -6.74 -14.09
N PRO A 226 -5.18 -6.96 -15.34
CA PRO A 226 -5.98 -5.97 -16.03
C PRO A 226 -7.37 -5.83 -15.37
N PRO A 227 -8.06 -4.69 -15.55
CA PRO A 227 -9.40 -4.49 -15.00
C PRO A 227 -10.42 -5.57 -15.40
N THR A 228 -10.24 -6.19 -16.57
CA THR A 228 -11.06 -7.31 -17.06
C THR A 228 -10.98 -8.58 -16.20
N ASP A 229 -9.99 -8.67 -15.30
CA ASP A 229 -9.81 -9.82 -14.40
C ASP A 229 -10.39 -9.57 -13.00
N VAL A 230 -11.08 -8.45 -12.78
CA VAL A 230 -11.67 -8.11 -11.47
C VAL A 230 -12.63 -9.19 -10.95
N HIS A 231 -13.29 -9.94 -11.85
CA HIS A 231 -14.18 -11.04 -11.47
C HIS A 231 -13.46 -12.19 -10.75
N ARG A 232 -12.13 -12.28 -10.90
CA ARG A 232 -11.28 -13.29 -10.26
C ARG A 232 -10.77 -12.86 -8.89
N MET A 233 -11.05 -11.63 -8.46
CA MET A 233 -10.54 -11.06 -7.21
C MET A 233 -11.46 -11.30 -6.01
N TYR A 234 -12.67 -11.86 -6.24
CA TYR A 234 -13.63 -12.24 -5.19
C TYR A 234 -13.88 -11.14 -4.13
N VAL A 235 -14.03 -9.89 -4.58
CA VAL A 235 -14.19 -8.72 -3.72
C VAL A 235 -15.40 -8.87 -2.79
N LYS A 236 -15.19 -8.65 -1.49
CA LYS A 236 -16.22 -8.71 -0.44
C LYS A 236 -16.09 -7.50 0.49
N LYS A 237 -17.15 -7.24 1.25
CA LYS A 237 -17.14 -6.25 2.33
C LYS A 237 -16.61 -6.90 3.60
N TYR A 238 -15.70 -6.20 4.27
CA TYR A 238 -15.13 -6.61 5.56
C TYR A 238 -15.24 -5.45 6.55
N PRO A 239 -15.41 -5.71 7.86
CA PRO A 239 -15.29 -4.67 8.88
C PRO A 239 -13.90 -4.03 8.83
N ALA A 240 -13.84 -2.71 9.01
CA ALA A 240 -12.59 -1.98 9.09
C ALA A 240 -12.00 -2.05 10.51
N ALA A 241 -10.68 -2.19 10.59
CA ALA A 241 -9.89 -2.14 11.80
C ALA A 241 -8.59 -1.36 11.57
N HIS A 242 -7.91 -0.96 12.64
CA HIS A 242 -6.59 -0.35 12.60
C HIS A 242 -5.72 -0.94 13.71
N TYR A 243 -4.40 -1.00 13.48
CA TYR A 243 -3.47 -1.38 14.54
C TYR A 243 -3.29 -0.25 15.56
N GLU A 244 -3.13 -0.60 16.83
CA GLU A 244 -2.83 0.32 17.92
C GLU A 244 -1.62 -0.13 18.71
N ARG A 245 -0.95 0.81 19.37
CA ARG A 245 0.14 0.50 20.30
C ARG A 245 -0.44 0.06 21.64
N THR A 246 -0.22 -1.20 22.02
CA THR A 246 -0.56 -1.67 23.38
C THR A 246 0.65 -1.58 24.28
N LEU A 247 0.58 -0.75 25.33
CA LEU A 247 1.55 -0.79 26.43
C LEU A 247 1.22 -1.98 27.32
N LEU A 248 1.88 -3.12 27.14
CA LEU A 248 1.88 -4.15 28.19
C LEU A 248 2.67 -3.62 29.39
N TYR A 249 1.97 -3.04 30.36
CA TYR A 249 2.49 -2.65 31.66
C TYR A 249 2.91 -3.86 32.51
N PHE A 250 3.68 -4.83 32.02
CA PHE A 250 4.27 -5.88 32.87
C PHE A 250 5.43 -6.66 32.21
N CYS A 251 6.28 -6.04 31.38
CA CYS A 251 7.63 -6.57 31.17
C CYS A 251 8.55 -5.48 30.60
N ARG A 252 9.67 -5.20 31.26
CA ARG A 252 10.75 -4.37 30.69
C ARG A 252 11.55 -5.21 29.70
N THR A 253 10.93 -5.67 28.61
CA THR A 253 11.56 -6.09 27.34
C THR A 253 10.47 -6.59 26.39
N VAL A 254 10.51 -6.09 25.15
CA VAL A 254 9.68 -6.43 23.97
C VAL A 254 8.22 -5.94 24.02
N GLY A 255 7.92 -4.92 23.21
CA GLY A 255 6.56 -4.39 23.02
C GLY A 255 5.73 -5.34 22.17
N ALA A 256 4.71 -5.94 22.78
CA ALA A 256 3.72 -6.74 22.06
C ALA A 256 2.68 -5.82 21.40
N TRP A 257 2.40 -6.07 20.12
CA TRP A 257 1.35 -5.41 19.36
C TRP A 257 0.07 -6.24 19.44
N CYS A 258 -1.02 -5.66 19.93
CA CYS A 258 -2.35 -6.28 19.82
C CYS A 258 -3.16 -5.50 18.78
N LEU A 259 -3.85 -6.21 17.87
CA LEU A 259 -4.91 -5.60 17.08
C LEU A 259 -6.06 -5.29 18.03
N ASN A 260 -6.08 -4.08 18.60
CA ASN A 260 -7.30 -3.53 19.16
C ASN A 260 -8.17 -3.11 17.98
N ALA A 261 -8.97 -4.05 17.47
CA ALA A 261 -9.98 -3.73 16.48
C ALA A 261 -11.03 -2.80 17.14
N ILE A 262 -10.87 -1.50 16.99
CA ILE A 262 -12.01 -0.60 17.09
C ILE A 262 -12.79 -0.81 15.80
N VAL A 263 -13.76 -1.72 15.84
CA VAL A 263 -14.71 -1.89 14.74
C VAL A 263 -15.43 -0.57 14.57
N GLN A 264 -15.08 0.18 13.51
CA GLN A 264 -15.83 1.37 13.17
C GLN A 264 -17.25 0.94 12.78
N PRO A 265 -18.30 1.50 13.41
CA PRO A 265 -19.66 1.17 13.03
C PRO A 265 -19.89 1.53 11.55
N PRO A 266 -20.64 0.70 10.81
CA PRO A 266 -20.90 0.96 9.39
C PRO A 266 -21.63 2.30 9.23
N GLY A 267 -20.93 3.32 8.72
CA GLY A 267 -21.52 4.66 8.51
C GLY A 267 -20.54 5.83 8.46
N CYS A 268 -19.30 5.67 8.94
CA CYS A 268 -18.34 6.76 8.98
C CYS A 268 -17.40 6.79 7.74
N ARG A 269 -17.95 7.36 6.66
CA ARG A 269 -17.31 7.97 5.48
C ARG A 269 -16.70 7.09 4.37
N GLY A 270 -17.16 7.41 3.15
CA GLY A 270 -16.35 7.67 1.95
C GLY A 270 -15.91 6.45 1.13
N PRO A 271 -16.19 6.38 -0.20
CA PRO A 271 -15.68 5.30 -1.02
C PRO A 271 -14.16 5.46 -1.20
N VAL A 272 -13.45 4.36 -0.96
CA VAL A 272 -12.09 4.11 -1.45
C VAL A 272 -12.20 3.54 -2.87
#